data_AF-A0A9N7PK56-F1
#
_entry.id   AF-A0A9N7PK56-F1
#
_cell.length_a   1.000
_cell.length_b   1.000
_cell.length_c   1.000
_cell.angle_alpha   90.00
_cell.angle_beta   90.00
_cell.angle_gamma   90.00
#
_symmetry.space_group_name_H-M   'P 1'
#
loop_
_entity.id
_entity.type
_entity.pdbx_description
1 polymer ?
#
loop_
_entity_poly.entity_id
_entity_poly.type
_entity_poly.pdbx_seq_one_letter_code
_entity_poly.pdbx_strand_id
1 'polypeptide(L)'
;MEFTTIEQFREQPIEVQKIFLDWWECDYGDLYYYNEDPHEYKDVEIIDNNLECDLNGDFDYFKSIGPIPLFTEGQLRKFIEDKTNGKVESYYAWDYYTIAIRDTGCGGDDPQYDTEETNLLQVYWKVACIIAEEKVQVSEYQ
;
A
#
# COMPACT_ATOMS: atom_id res chain seq x y z
N MET A 1 1.44 0.42 16.36
CA MET A 1 0.93 0.37 14.98
C MET A 1 2.16 0.32 14.10
N GLU A 2 2.32 -0.73 13.30
CA GLU A 2 3.43 -0.85 12.36
C GLU A 2 2.96 -0.33 10.98
N PHE A 3 3.88 0.23 10.22
CA PHE A 3 3.64 0.76 8.88
C PHE A 3 4.88 0.58 8.00
N THR A 4 4.70 0.59 6.68
CA THR A 4 5.79 0.45 5.71
C THR A 4 6.81 1.57 5.86
N THR A 5 8.07 1.31 5.52
CA THR A 5 9.09 2.36 5.52
C THR A 5 9.13 3.14 4.21
N ILE A 6 9.73 4.33 4.24
CA ILE A 6 9.95 5.16 3.05
C ILE A 6 10.90 4.45 2.08
N GLU A 7 11.91 3.79 2.62
CA GLU A 7 12.90 3.03 1.86
C GLU A 7 12.23 1.91 1.06
N GLN A 8 11.33 1.15 1.70
CA GLN A 8 10.56 0.08 1.05
C GLN A 8 9.72 0.59 -0.12
N PHE A 9 9.06 1.73 0.07
CA PHE A 9 8.25 2.36 -0.99
C PHE A 9 9.13 2.82 -2.15
N ARG A 10 10.26 3.47 -1.87
CA ARG A 10 11.18 4.01 -2.88
C ARG A 10 11.95 2.94 -3.65
N GLU A 11 12.11 1.75 -3.08
CA GLU A 11 12.72 0.61 -3.77
C GLU A 11 11.85 0.06 -4.91
N GLN A 12 10.54 0.35 -4.90
CA GLN A 12 9.63 -0.10 -5.96
C GLN A 12 9.84 0.70 -7.25
N PRO A 13 9.58 0.11 -8.44
CA PRO A 13 9.55 0.85 -9.71
C PRO A 13 8.58 2.04 -9.67
N ILE A 14 8.85 3.09 -10.47
CA ILE A 14 8.04 4.32 -10.49
C ILE A 14 6.58 4.01 -10.84
N GLU A 15 6.36 3.05 -11.73
CA GLU A 15 5.05 2.60 -12.18
C GLU A 15 4.26 1.93 -11.05
N VAL A 16 4.95 1.15 -10.20
CA VAL A 16 4.36 0.52 -9.02
C VAL A 16 4.04 1.57 -7.95
N GLN A 17 4.97 2.49 -7.68
CA GLN A 17 4.73 3.61 -6.76
C GLN A 17 3.49 4.41 -7.18
N LYS A 18 3.33 4.67 -8.47
CA LYS A 18 2.17 5.37 -9.02
C LYS A 18 0.87 4.63 -8.76
N ILE A 19 0.82 3.30 -8.90
CA ILE A 19 -0.39 2.51 -8.61
C ILE A 19 -0.84 2.68 -7.15
N PHE A 20 0.11 2.76 -6.21
CA PHE A 20 -0.21 3.02 -4.81
C PHE A 20 -0.72 4.44 -4.58
N LEU A 21 -0.08 5.46 -5.16
CA LEU A 21 -0.50 6.87 -5.05
C LEU A 21 -1.88 7.12 -5.68
N ASP A 22 -2.14 6.50 -6.83
CA ASP A 22 -3.42 6.59 -7.53
C ASP A 22 -4.54 5.89 -6.73
N TRP A 23 -4.24 4.77 -6.06
CA TRP A 23 -5.20 4.07 -5.20
C TRP A 23 -5.44 4.77 -3.86
N TRP A 24 -4.42 5.42 -3.29
CA TRP A 24 -4.47 5.98 -1.96
C TRP A 24 -5.45 7.15 -1.88
N GLU A 25 -6.69 6.89 -1.49
CA GLU A 25 -7.65 7.93 -1.12
C GLU A 25 -7.26 8.46 0.26
N CYS A 26 -6.60 9.62 0.30
CA CYS A 26 -6.16 10.28 1.53
C CYS A 26 -7.32 10.37 2.52
N ASP A 27 -7.16 9.76 3.70
CA ASP A 27 -8.16 9.75 4.76
C ASP A 27 -7.57 10.25 6.08
N TYR A 28 -8.44 10.76 6.95
CA TYR A 28 -8.06 11.25 8.27
C TYR A 28 -7.40 10.14 9.10
N GLY A 29 -6.22 10.45 9.64
CA GLY A 29 -5.43 9.49 10.42
C GLY A 29 -4.42 8.69 9.58
N ASP A 30 -4.42 8.83 8.25
CA ASP A 30 -3.40 8.23 7.42
C ASP A 30 -2.02 8.82 7.72
N LEU A 31 -1.01 7.96 7.78
CA LEU A 31 0.38 8.34 7.97
C LEU A 31 1.03 8.62 6.62
N TYR A 32 1.81 9.69 6.56
CA TYR A 32 2.63 9.99 5.40
C TYR A 32 3.99 10.54 5.82
N TYR A 33 4.93 10.44 4.90
CA TYR A 33 6.20 11.11 4.97
C TYR A 33 6.23 12.22 3.93
N TYR A 34 6.54 13.43 4.37
CA TYR A 34 6.81 14.55 3.50
C TYR A 34 8.03 15.29 4.00
N ASN A 35 8.84 15.80 3.08
CA ASN A 35 10.04 16.54 3.44
C ASN A 35 10.20 17.69 2.45
N GLU A 36 9.81 18.88 2.90
CA GLU A 36 9.99 20.13 2.17
C GLU A 36 11.45 20.59 2.18
N ASP A 37 12.17 20.41 3.30
CA ASP A 37 13.57 20.79 3.46
C ASP A 37 14.44 19.58 3.87
N PRO A 38 15.34 19.09 2.98
CA PRO A 38 16.21 17.97 3.26
C PRO A 38 17.21 18.22 4.40
N HIS A 39 17.24 19.42 4.99
CA HIS A 39 18.09 19.81 6.12
C HIS A 39 17.34 19.87 7.46
N GLU A 40 16.00 19.77 7.45
CA GLU A 40 15.18 19.56 8.65
C GLU A 40 14.86 18.07 8.84
N TYR A 41 14.48 17.71 10.07
CA TYR A 41 14.23 16.31 10.44
C TYR A 41 13.18 15.68 9.52
N LYS A 42 13.32 14.38 9.29
CA LYS A 42 12.35 13.57 8.54
C LYS A 42 11.04 13.47 9.33
N ASP A 43 10.05 14.27 8.98
CA ASP A 43 8.77 14.26 9.70
C ASP A 43 7.80 13.24 9.08
N VAL A 44 7.46 12.24 9.91
CA VAL A 44 6.30 11.39 9.68
C VAL A 44 5.11 12.14 10.26
N GLU A 45 4.14 12.43 9.41
CA GLU A 45 2.97 13.23 9.72
C GLU A 45 1.69 12.41 9.55
N ILE A 46 0.58 12.99 10.00
CA ILE A 46 -0.75 12.40 9.96
C ILE A 46 -1.65 13.34 9.18
N ILE A 47 -2.49 12.81 8.31
CA ILE A 47 -3.57 13.58 7.67
C ILE A 47 -4.57 13.98 8.75
N ASP A 48 -4.62 15.26 9.06
CA ASP A 48 -5.51 15.85 10.06
C ASP A 48 -6.25 17.09 9.54
N ASN A 49 -7.08 17.71 10.39
CA ASN A 49 -7.86 18.89 10.00
C ASN A 49 -6.97 20.09 9.66
N ASN A 50 -5.75 20.16 10.20
CA ASN A 50 -4.84 21.26 9.92
C ASN A 50 -4.32 21.14 8.49
N LEU A 51 -3.87 19.94 8.11
CA LEU A 51 -3.45 19.66 6.74
C LEU A 51 -4.59 19.92 5.74
N GLU A 52 -5.81 19.44 6.02
CA GLU A 52 -6.95 19.72 5.13
C GLU A 52 -7.20 21.22 4.98
N CYS A 53 -7.11 21.99 6.07
CA CYS A 53 -7.26 23.44 6.03
C CYS A 53 -6.15 24.11 5.22
N ASP A 54 -4.89 23.69 5.39
CA ASP A 54 -3.73 24.24 4.66
C ASP A 54 -3.84 23.97 3.16
N LEU A 55 -4.36 22.80 2.79
CA LEU A 55 -4.62 22.41 1.40
C LEU A 55 -5.94 22.96 0.84
N ASN A 56 -6.79 23.58 1.67
CA ASN A 56 -8.19 23.87 1.34
C ASN A 56 -8.95 22.64 0.77
N GLY A 57 -8.62 21.45 1.25
CA GLY A 57 -9.17 20.17 0.79
C GLY A 57 -8.64 19.67 -0.56
N ASP A 58 -7.62 20.30 -1.16
CA ASP A 58 -7.03 19.87 -2.44
C ASP A 58 -6.02 18.73 -2.25
N PHE A 59 -6.53 17.52 -2.05
CA PHE A 59 -5.69 16.31 -1.92
C PHE A 59 -5.02 15.88 -3.23
N ASP A 60 -5.51 16.32 -4.39
CA ASP A 60 -4.84 16.09 -5.67
C ASP A 60 -3.55 16.91 -5.76
N TYR A 61 -3.62 18.19 -5.35
CA TYR A 61 -2.42 19.02 -5.19
C TYR A 61 -1.47 18.43 -4.15
N PHE A 62 -1.96 17.97 -3.01
CA PHE A 62 -1.15 17.30 -2.00
C PHE A 62 -0.38 16.11 -2.57
N LYS A 63 -1.02 15.21 -3.30
CA LYS A 63 -0.30 14.11 -3.96
C LYS A 63 0.74 14.60 -4.98
N SER A 64 0.46 15.72 -5.66
CA SER A 64 1.37 16.29 -6.67
C SER A 64 2.66 16.86 -6.09
N ILE A 65 2.66 17.28 -4.81
CA ILE A 65 3.87 17.78 -4.14
C ILE A 65 4.78 16.66 -3.60
N GLY A 66 4.34 15.40 -3.70
CA GLY A 66 5.16 14.20 -3.48
C GLY A 66 5.19 13.62 -2.06
N PRO A 67 4.10 13.63 -1.27
CA PRO A 67 4.02 12.87 -0.02
C PRO A 67 4.11 11.37 -0.32
N ILE A 68 4.75 10.63 0.59
CA ILE A 68 4.88 9.17 0.51
C ILE A 68 3.97 8.57 1.58
N PRO A 69 2.91 7.84 1.21
CA PRO A 69 2.07 7.18 2.19
C PRO A 69 2.83 6.10 2.95
N LEU A 70 2.54 5.96 4.25
CA LEU A 70 3.07 4.92 5.11
C LEU A 70 1.94 3.96 5.44
N PHE A 71 1.87 2.86 4.70
CA PHE A 71 0.73 1.95 4.77
C PHE A 71 0.82 1.00 5.96
N THR A 72 -0.31 0.82 6.60
CA THR A 72 -0.54 -0.13 7.68
C THR A 72 -1.06 -1.45 7.11
N GLU A 73 -1.05 -2.52 7.91
CA GLU A 73 -1.60 -3.83 7.50
C GLU A 73 -3.04 -3.71 6.97
N GLY A 74 -3.87 -2.88 7.61
CA GLY A 74 -5.26 -2.68 7.23
C GLY A 74 -5.41 -2.04 5.85
N GLN A 75 -4.60 -1.02 5.55
CA GLN A 75 -4.61 -0.34 4.25
C GLN A 75 -4.06 -1.25 3.15
N LEU A 76 -2.97 -1.98 3.40
CA LEU A 76 -2.40 -2.92 2.42
C LEU A 76 -3.38 -4.06 2.10
N ARG A 77 -4.03 -4.62 3.11
CA ARG A 77 -5.10 -5.61 2.88
C ARG A 77 -6.22 -5.03 2.02
N LYS A 78 -6.68 -3.81 2.31
CA LYS A 78 -7.73 -3.13 1.53
C LYS A 78 -7.28 -2.93 0.07
N PHE A 79 -6.04 -2.49 -0.15
CA PHE A 79 -5.47 -2.36 -1.49
C PHE A 79 -5.54 -3.68 -2.27
N ILE A 80 -5.12 -4.79 -1.64
CA ILE A 80 -5.13 -6.12 -2.25
C ILE A 80 -6.58 -6.52 -2.61
N GLU A 81 -7.52 -6.36 -1.69
CA GLU A 81 -8.95 -6.65 -1.92
C GLU A 81 -9.50 -5.81 -3.08
N ASP A 82 -9.23 -4.51 -3.12
CA ASP A 82 -9.73 -3.60 -4.16
C ASP A 82 -9.15 -3.94 -5.55
N LYS A 83 -7.86 -4.28 -5.64
CA LYS A 83 -7.18 -4.57 -6.92
C LYS A 83 -7.50 -5.94 -7.50
N THR A 84 -7.88 -6.89 -6.64
CA THR A 84 -8.18 -8.27 -7.03
C THR A 84 -9.68 -8.57 -7.04
N ASN A 85 -10.50 -7.70 -6.43
CA ASN A 85 -11.92 -7.93 -6.18
C ASN A 85 -12.19 -9.21 -5.37
N GLY A 86 -11.19 -9.68 -4.60
CA GLY A 86 -11.26 -10.86 -3.74
C GLY A 86 -11.24 -10.50 -2.26
N LYS A 87 -11.37 -11.53 -1.41
CA LYS A 87 -11.21 -11.39 0.05
C LYS A 87 -9.90 -11.98 0.52
N VAL A 88 -9.18 -11.19 1.30
CA VAL A 88 -7.84 -11.54 1.75
C VAL A 88 -7.91 -12.30 3.05
N GLU A 89 -7.28 -13.46 3.06
CA GLU A 89 -7.11 -14.30 4.24
C GLU A 89 -5.61 -14.56 4.48
N SER A 90 -5.16 -14.40 5.72
CA SER A 90 -3.79 -14.72 6.11
C SER A 90 -3.76 -15.99 6.95
N TYR A 91 -2.79 -16.85 6.66
CA TYR A 91 -2.55 -18.11 7.37
C TYR A 91 -1.13 -18.13 7.88
N TYR A 92 -0.93 -18.51 9.14
CA TYR A 92 0.41 -18.75 9.69
C TYR A 92 0.63 -20.25 9.85
N ALA A 93 1.56 -20.80 9.08
CA ALA A 93 1.91 -22.22 9.13
C ALA A 93 3.39 -22.39 8.80
N TRP A 94 4.03 -23.42 9.38
CA TRP A 94 5.43 -23.75 9.09
C TRP A 94 6.41 -22.57 9.27
N ASP A 95 6.11 -21.72 10.26
CA ASP A 95 6.87 -20.52 10.64
C ASP A 95 6.82 -19.35 9.65
N TYR A 96 5.92 -19.34 8.67
CA TYR A 96 5.72 -18.20 7.77
C TYR A 96 4.23 -17.89 7.51
N TYR A 97 3.96 -16.72 6.92
CA TYR A 97 2.62 -16.35 6.48
C TYR A 97 2.39 -16.62 4.99
N THR A 98 1.21 -17.15 4.70
CA THR A 98 0.63 -17.25 3.35
C THR A 98 -0.58 -16.34 3.25
N ILE A 99 -0.68 -15.58 2.15
CA ILE A 99 -1.87 -14.80 1.82
C ILE A 99 -2.66 -15.51 0.74
N ALA A 100 -3.91 -15.84 1.02
CA ALA A 100 -4.87 -16.33 0.03
C ALA A 100 -5.84 -15.22 -0.36
N ILE A 101 -6.18 -15.15 -1.64
CA ILE A 101 -7.18 -14.23 -2.17
C ILE A 101 -8.37 -15.05 -2.63
N ARG A 102 -9.41 -15.10 -1.80
CA ARG A 102 -10.63 -15.86 -2.07
C ARG A 102 -11.50 -15.12 -3.06
N ASP A 103 -11.84 -15.77 -4.18
CA ASP A 103 -12.99 -15.35 -4.96
C ASP A 103 -14.29 -15.72 -4.20
N THR A 104 -15.34 -14.93 -4.36
CA THR A 104 -16.66 -15.18 -3.77
C THR A 104 -17.37 -16.43 -4.33
N GLY A 105 -16.77 -17.12 -5.30
CA GLY A 105 -17.28 -18.35 -5.90
C GLY A 105 -16.72 -19.62 -5.25
N CYS A 106 -17.57 -20.63 -5.00
CA CYS A 106 -17.11 -21.91 -4.48
C CYS A 106 -16.35 -22.72 -5.55
N GLY A 107 -15.09 -23.07 -5.27
CA GLY A 107 -14.43 -24.23 -5.89
C GLY A 107 -13.29 -23.98 -6.89
N GLY A 108 -12.63 -22.82 -6.87
CA GLY A 108 -11.40 -22.56 -7.64
C GLY A 108 -10.12 -22.72 -6.81
N ASP A 109 -8.98 -22.90 -7.48
CA ASP A 109 -7.65 -22.70 -6.88
C ASP A 109 -7.44 -21.20 -6.66
N ASP A 110 -7.88 -20.69 -5.51
CA ASP A 110 -7.69 -19.30 -5.12
C ASP A 110 -6.19 -18.94 -5.17
N PRO A 111 -5.81 -17.76 -5.72
CA PRO A 111 -4.43 -17.31 -5.70
C PRO A 111 -3.87 -17.31 -4.28
N GLN A 112 -2.70 -17.94 -4.13
CA GLN A 112 -1.97 -18.02 -2.87
C GLN A 112 -0.56 -17.46 -3.08
N TYR A 113 -0.15 -16.60 -2.16
CA TYR A 113 1.15 -15.99 -2.13
C TYR A 113 1.87 -16.45 -0.87
N ASP A 114 2.79 -17.38 -1.04
CA ASP A 114 3.70 -17.79 0.01
C ASP A 114 4.82 -16.76 0.13
N THR A 115 5.07 -16.30 1.35
CA THR A 115 6.18 -15.42 1.65
C THR A 115 7.05 -16.08 2.71
N GLU A 116 8.37 -15.89 2.64
CA GLU A 116 9.29 -16.32 3.70
C GLU A 116 9.27 -15.36 4.91
N GLU A 117 8.33 -14.40 4.91
CA GLU A 117 8.23 -13.36 5.91
C GLU A 117 7.45 -13.84 7.14
N THR A 118 7.95 -13.46 8.32
CA THR A 118 7.33 -13.76 9.62
C THR A 118 6.55 -12.58 10.19
N ASN A 119 6.68 -11.41 9.58
CA ASN A 119 5.97 -10.19 9.96
C ASN A 119 4.82 -9.94 8.98
N LEU A 120 3.59 -9.89 9.49
CA LEU A 120 2.38 -9.81 8.67
C LEU A 120 2.30 -8.52 7.82
N LEU A 121 2.78 -7.39 8.31
CA LEU A 121 2.91 -6.17 7.52
C LEU A 121 3.82 -6.37 6.32
N GLN A 122 4.98 -7.01 6.51
CA GLN A 122 5.92 -7.28 5.42
C GLN A 122 5.34 -8.24 4.38
N VAL A 123 4.59 -9.24 4.84
CA VAL A 123 3.86 -10.17 3.99
C VAL A 123 2.86 -9.41 3.11
N TYR A 124 2.02 -8.57 3.72
CA TYR A 124 1.04 -7.76 2.98
C TYR A 124 1.72 -6.79 2.01
N TRP A 125 2.81 -6.14 2.42
CA TRP A 125 3.55 -5.23 1.56
C TRP A 125 4.06 -5.94 0.32
N LYS A 126 4.68 -7.11 0.49
CA LYS A 126 5.21 -7.91 -0.62
C LYS A 126 4.12 -8.34 -1.59
N VAL A 127 2.99 -8.84 -1.07
CA VAL A 127 1.85 -9.26 -1.91
C VAL A 127 1.22 -8.06 -2.63
N ALA A 128 1.10 -6.91 -1.96
CA ALA A 128 0.62 -5.69 -2.59
C ALA A 128 1.53 -5.23 -3.74
N CYS A 129 2.86 -5.30 -3.57
CA CYS A 129 3.81 -4.99 -4.64
C CYS A 129 3.66 -5.94 -5.83
N ILE A 130 3.56 -7.26 -5.61
CA ILE A 130 3.36 -8.24 -6.68
C ILE A 130 2.10 -7.91 -7.49
N ILE A 131 0.99 -7.63 -6.81
CA ILE A 131 -0.27 -7.28 -7.49
C ILE A 131 -0.16 -5.96 -8.26
N ALA A 132 0.53 -4.96 -7.70
CA ALA A 132 0.78 -3.72 -8.40
C ALA A 132 1.61 -3.95 -9.66
N GLU A 133 2.69 -4.73 -9.57
CA GLU A 133 3.54 -5.09 -10.71
C GLU A 133 2.75 -5.81 -11.83
N GLU A 134 1.88 -6.76 -11.48
CA GLU A 134 1.01 -7.44 -12.45
C GLU A 134 0.11 -6.46 -13.20
N LYS A 135 -0.43 -5.44 -12.53
CA LYS A 135 -1.26 -4.40 -13.17
C LYS A 135 -0.46 -3.51 -14.13
N VAL A 136 0.82 -3.22 -13.83
CA VAL A 136 1.71 -2.51 -14.76
C VAL A 136 1.85 -3.32 -16.04
N GLN A 137 2.19 -4.61 -15.92
CA GLN A 137 2.40 -5.48 -17.08
C GLN A 137 1.15 -5.57 -17.96
N VAL A 138 -0.05 -5.72 -17.39
CA VAL A 138 -1.29 -5.79 -18.19
C VAL A 138 -1.54 -4.51 -18.99
N SER A 139 -1.16 -3.33 -18.46
CA SER A 139 -1.37 -2.05 -19.14
C SER A 139 -0.44 -1.82 -20.34
N GLU A 140 0.73 -2.47 -20.40
CA GLU A 140 1.66 -2.35 -21.52
C GLU A 140 1.24 -3.16 -22.76
N TYR A 141 0.30 -4.10 -22.62
CA TYR A 141 -0.19 -4.96 -23.71
C TYR A 141 -1.57 -4.57 -24.26
N GLN A 142 -2.15 -3.46 -23.81
CA GLN A 142 -3.45 -2.93 -24.28
C GLN A 142 -3.28 -1.69 -25.13
#